data_AF-A0A7J8TGJ1-F1
#
_entry.id   AF-A0A7J8TGJ1-F1
#
_cell.length_a   1.000
_cell.length_b   1.000
_cell.length_c   1.000
_cell.angle_alpha   90.00
_cell.angle_beta   90.00
_cell.angle_gamma   90.00
#
_symmetry.space_group_name_H-M   'P 1'
#
loop_
_entity.id
_entity.type
_entity.pdbx_description
1 polymer ?
#
loop_
_entity_poly.entity_id
_entity_poly.type
_entity_poly.pdbx_seq_one_letter_code
_entity_poly.pdbx_strand_id
1 'polypeptide(L)'
;MHVLGFDPHAFAHFRDERKRRRSKVTEQSIDEKLGRMVTRVVLPRVVMHSRHHYGAFSENFTGLELEDGGGRGTSGSHWEKRLLMNEIMTGSVDTRSVVSKMTLALLEDSGWYQANYSMADHLDWGRNQGTDFITSPCNLWKGAYHCNTTNFSGCTYNREAEGYCPIVTYSGDLPKWARYFPQANKGGQSSLADYCTYFVAYSDGSCTDTNSARAPDRMLGEVRGSNSRCMASSLVRTGFVRGSITQGNGCYQHRCVNNSLEVAVDGIWKACPEAGGPVQFPGFNGELICPAYNELCSNRPVSVSEQCANSCNLNGDCVNGKCHCFLGFHGHDCSKSELSRIHLYSII
;
A
#
# COMPACT_ATOMS: atom_id res chain seq x y z
N MET A 1 -1.65 -16.03 -13.28
CA MET A 1 -1.64 -16.28 -11.83
C MET A 1 -2.64 -17.33 -11.38
N HIS A 2 -3.95 -17.22 -11.69
CA HIS A 2 -4.92 -18.28 -11.35
C HIS A 2 -4.49 -19.67 -11.82
N VAL A 3 -4.13 -19.80 -13.11
CA VAL A 3 -3.63 -21.06 -13.70
C VAL A 3 -2.37 -21.58 -13.00
N LEU A 4 -1.57 -20.70 -12.40
CA LEU A 4 -0.35 -21.08 -11.69
C LEU A 4 -0.64 -21.62 -10.28
N GLY A 5 -1.81 -21.34 -9.70
CA GLY A 5 -2.17 -21.89 -8.39
C GLY A 5 -2.87 -20.93 -7.44
N PHE A 6 -3.07 -19.67 -7.83
CA PHE A 6 -3.90 -18.75 -7.06
C PHE A 6 -5.38 -18.98 -7.37
N ASP A 7 -5.92 -20.07 -6.84
CA ASP A 7 -7.33 -20.43 -6.99
C ASP A 7 -7.76 -21.30 -5.79
N PRO A 8 -8.98 -21.15 -5.25
CA PRO A 8 -9.47 -21.94 -4.12
C PRO A 8 -9.37 -23.46 -4.32
N HIS A 9 -9.56 -23.97 -5.54
CA HIS A 9 -9.40 -25.41 -5.82
C HIS A 9 -7.94 -25.80 -5.77
N ALA A 10 -7.04 -24.95 -6.27
CA ALA A 10 -5.60 -25.17 -6.20
C ALA A 10 -5.08 -25.15 -4.75
N PHE A 11 -5.63 -24.31 -3.87
CA PHE A 11 -5.26 -24.24 -2.44
C PHE A 11 -5.39 -25.60 -1.75
N ALA A 12 -6.42 -26.38 -2.13
CA ALA A 12 -6.62 -27.72 -1.59
C ALA A 12 -5.44 -28.67 -1.89
N HIS A 13 -4.59 -28.36 -2.87
CA HIS A 13 -3.46 -29.19 -3.29
C HIS A 13 -2.10 -28.67 -2.83
N PHE A 14 -2.05 -27.56 -2.09
CA PHE A 14 -0.79 -26.99 -1.61
C PHE A 14 -0.04 -27.98 -0.70
N ARG A 15 1.30 -27.92 -0.77
CA ARG A 15 2.21 -28.82 -0.07
C ARG A 15 3.16 -28.04 0.84
N ASP A 16 3.42 -28.59 2.02
CA ASP A 16 4.41 -28.07 2.95
C ASP A 16 5.85 -28.42 2.49
N GLU A 17 6.83 -27.95 3.25
CA GLU A 17 8.25 -28.15 3.00
C GLU A 17 8.65 -29.64 3.06
N ARG A 18 7.84 -30.48 3.71
CA ARG A 18 7.98 -31.95 3.76
C ARG A 18 7.15 -32.67 2.70
N LYS A 19 6.64 -31.94 1.69
CA LYS A 19 5.77 -32.44 0.61
C LYS A 19 4.46 -33.05 1.08
N ARG A 20 4.02 -32.77 2.30
CA ARG A 20 2.71 -33.18 2.83
C ARG A 20 1.66 -32.15 2.42
N ARG A 21 0.42 -32.58 2.24
CA ARG A 21 -0.70 -31.67 2.01
C ARG A 21 -0.82 -30.70 3.18
N ARG A 22 -0.87 -29.39 2.91
CA ARG A 22 -1.13 -28.39 3.96
C ARG A 22 -2.55 -28.62 4.49
N SER A 23 -2.67 -28.73 5.81
CA SER A 23 -3.97 -28.91 6.48
C SER A 23 -4.79 -27.63 6.48
N LYS A 24 -4.13 -26.47 6.42
CA LYS A 24 -4.74 -25.15 6.45
C LYS A 24 -3.99 -24.22 5.50
N VAL A 25 -4.72 -23.63 4.57
CA VAL A 25 -4.22 -22.61 3.63
C VAL A 25 -4.93 -21.29 3.90
N THR A 26 -6.24 -21.38 4.07
CA THR A 26 -7.10 -20.28 4.46
C THR A 26 -7.73 -20.53 5.83
N GLU A 27 -8.00 -19.46 6.55
CA GLU A 27 -8.78 -19.44 7.78
C GLU A 27 -9.93 -18.45 7.64
N GLN A 28 -11.14 -18.89 7.95
CA GLN A 28 -12.31 -18.02 7.96
C GLN A 28 -12.73 -17.76 9.40
N SER A 29 -12.86 -16.50 9.76
CA SER A 29 -13.32 -16.08 11.09
C SER A 29 -14.14 -14.80 11.01
N ILE A 30 -14.97 -14.55 12.03
CA ILE A 30 -15.57 -13.22 12.21
C ILE A 30 -14.46 -12.29 12.71
N ASP A 31 -14.28 -11.18 12.02
CA ASP A 31 -13.44 -10.09 12.49
C ASP A 31 -14.32 -9.11 13.26
N GLU A 32 -14.09 -9.00 14.57
CA GLU A 32 -14.90 -8.14 15.45
C GLU A 32 -14.69 -6.65 15.16
N LYS A 33 -13.49 -6.25 14.72
CA LYS A 33 -13.19 -4.85 14.40
C LYS A 33 -13.82 -4.43 13.08
N LEU A 34 -13.79 -5.31 12.09
CA LEU A 34 -14.43 -5.05 10.79
C LEU A 34 -15.93 -5.36 10.81
N GLY A 35 -16.42 -6.16 11.75
CA GLY A 35 -17.83 -6.53 11.86
C GLY A 35 -18.32 -7.43 10.71
N ARG A 36 -17.41 -8.15 10.05
CA ARG A 36 -17.71 -9.05 8.92
C ARG A 36 -16.93 -10.37 9.02
N MET A 37 -17.38 -11.36 8.27
CA MET A 37 -16.64 -12.60 8.09
C MET A 37 -15.50 -12.36 7.11
N VAL A 38 -14.29 -12.80 7.46
CA VAL A 38 -13.09 -12.60 6.66
C VAL A 38 -12.43 -13.95 6.42
N THR A 39 -11.99 -14.19 5.19
CA THR A 39 -11.15 -15.34 4.83
C THR A 39 -9.71 -14.86 4.66
N ARG A 40 -8.78 -15.41 5.43
CA ARG A 40 -7.36 -15.05 5.43
C ARG A 40 -6.51 -16.18 4.91
N VAL A 41 -5.55 -15.89 4.04
CA VAL A 41 -4.43 -16.80 3.74
C VAL A 41 -3.45 -16.76 4.92
N VAL A 42 -3.23 -17.92 5.53
CA VAL A 42 -2.40 -18.11 6.73
C VAL A 42 -1.10 -18.83 6.42
N LEU A 43 -0.64 -18.75 5.17
CA LEU A 43 0.57 -19.41 4.72
C LEU A 43 1.84 -18.68 5.21
N PRO A 44 2.91 -19.40 5.58
CA PRO A 44 4.04 -18.81 6.32
C PRO A 44 4.74 -17.64 5.61
N ARG A 45 5.04 -17.75 4.31
CA ARG A 45 5.71 -16.68 3.55
C ARG A 45 4.74 -15.56 3.21
N VAL A 46 3.47 -15.87 2.94
CA VAL A 46 2.44 -14.83 2.73
C VAL A 46 2.33 -13.94 3.97
N VAL A 47 2.24 -14.54 5.16
CA VAL A 47 2.19 -13.80 6.43
C VAL A 47 3.47 -12.98 6.61
N MET A 48 4.65 -13.61 6.51
CA MET A 48 5.94 -12.94 6.69
C MET A 48 6.12 -11.75 5.74
N HIS A 49 5.88 -11.92 4.44
CA HIS A 49 6.02 -10.83 3.47
C HIS A 49 5.01 -9.72 3.70
N SER A 50 3.79 -10.06 4.12
CA SER A 50 2.78 -9.07 4.49
C SER A 50 3.22 -8.25 5.70
N ARG A 51 3.72 -8.90 6.77
CA ARG A 51 4.25 -8.19 7.96
C ARG A 51 5.33 -7.19 7.58
N HIS A 52 6.28 -7.61 6.74
CA HIS A 52 7.36 -6.74 6.27
C HIS A 52 6.85 -5.60 5.38
N HIS A 53 5.84 -5.84 4.56
CA HIS A 53 5.23 -4.82 3.69
C HIS A 53 4.53 -3.74 4.51
N TYR A 54 3.62 -4.12 5.41
CA TYR A 54 2.86 -3.17 6.22
C TYR A 54 3.66 -2.62 7.42
N GLY A 55 4.78 -3.25 7.80
CA GLY A 55 5.46 -2.97 9.07
C GLY A 55 4.66 -3.45 10.29
N ALA A 56 3.90 -4.53 10.12
CA ALA A 56 2.95 -5.06 11.10
C ALA A 56 3.50 -6.34 11.75
N PHE A 57 4.44 -6.21 12.70
CA PHE A 57 5.08 -7.35 13.39
C PHE A 57 4.28 -7.87 14.60
N SER A 58 3.04 -7.45 14.77
CA SER A 58 2.19 -7.80 15.91
C SER A 58 1.50 -9.16 15.77
N GLU A 59 1.40 -9.93 16.85
CA GLU A 59 0.60 -11.18 16.90
C GLU A 59 -0.86 -11.03 16.40
N ASN A 60 -1.42 -9.81 16.46
CA ASN A 60 -2.77 -9.53 15.97
C ASN A 60 -2.93 -9.64 14.45
N PHE A 61 -1.83 -9.64 13.68
CA PHE A 61 -1.87 -9.90 12.25
C PHE A 61 -1.71 -11.41 11.99
N THR A 62 -2.81 -12.08 11.65
CA THR A 62 -2.86 -13.56 11.58
C THR A 62 -2.88 -14.10 10.15
N GLY A 63 -3.05 -13.25 9.14
CA GLY A 63 -3.12 -13.66 7.74
C GLY A 63 -3.51 -12.52 6.82
N LEU A 64 -3.29 -12.72 5.52
CA LEU A 64 -3.64 -11.74 4.48
C LEU A 64 -5.01 -12.06 3.89
N GLU A 65 -5.89 -11.06 3.81
CA GLU A 65 -7.29 -11.28 3.43
C GLU A 65 -7.46 -11.59 1.94
N LEU A 66 -8.40 -12.49 1.65
CA LEU A 66 -8.93 -12.73 0.32
C LEU A 66 -10.21 -11.91 0.14
N GLU A 67 -10.46 -11.49 -1.10
CA GLU A 67 -11.67 -10.78 -1.50
C GLU A 67 -12.94 -11.55 -1.08
N ASP A 68 -13.90 -10.85 -0.49
CA ASP A 68 -15.23 -11.38 -0.12
C ASP A 68 -16.37 -10.76 -0.95
N GLY A 69 -16.07 -9.77 -1.79
CA GLY A 69 -16.97 -9.17 -2.76
C GLY A 69 -16.85 -9.74 -4.19
N GLY A 70 -17.49 -9.06 -5.16
CA GLY A 70 -17.40 -9.37 -6.60
C GLY A 70 -18.10 -10.66 -7.08
N GLY A 71 -18.58 -11.51 -6.16
CA GLY A 71 -19.27 -12.76 -6.49
C GLY A 71 -18.31 -13.94 -6.73
N ARG A 72 -18.82 -15.07 -7.22
CA ARG A 72 -18.08 -16.35 -7.29
C ARG A 72 -16.81 -16.32 -8.14
N GLY A 73 -16.74 -15.43 -9.14
CA GLY A 73 -15.55 -15.27 -9.98
C GLY A 73 -14.41 -14.52 -9.30
N THR A 74 -14.71 -13.78 -8.23
CA THR A 74 -13.77 -12.87 -7.59
C THR A 74 -13.46 -13.29 -6.15
N SER A 75 -14.50 -13.54 -5.37
CA SER A 75 -14.37 -13.87 -3.96
C SER A 75 -13.57 -15.17 -3.76
N GLY A 76 -12.61 -15.12 -2.85
CA GLY A 76 -11.73 -16.23 -2.49
C GLY A 76 -10.62 -16.55 -3.50
N SER A 77 -10.69 -16.05 -4.74
CA SER A 77 -9.68 -16.25 -5.79
C SER A 77 -8.76 -15.05 -5.99
N HIS A 78 -9.04 -13.93 -5.32
CA HIS A 78 -8.29 -12.69 -5.40
C HIS A 78 -7.90 -12.19 -4.01
N TRP A 79 -6.84 -11.40 -3.94
CA TRP A 79 -6.51 -10.62 -2.75
C TRP A 79 -7.56 -9.55 -2.47
N GLU A 80 -7.79 -9.29 -1.18
CA GLU A 80 -8.62 -8.20 -0.70
C GLU A 80 -8.14 -6.86 -1.27
N LYS A 81 -8.98 -6.23 -2.10
CA LYS A 81 -8.59 -5.00 -2.81
C LYS A 81 -8.38 -3.86 -1.81
N ARG A 82 -9.11 -3.80 -0.70
CA ARG A 82 -8.87 -2.82 0.37
C ARG A 82 -7.41 -2.82 0.83
N LEU A 83 -6.78 -4.00 0.93
CA LEU A 83 -5.44 -4.15 1.50
C LEU A 83 -4.33 -4.11 0.46
N LEU A 84 -4.59 -4.50 -0.79
CA LEU A 84 -3.55 -4.63 -1.82
C LEU A 84 -3.76 -3.79 -3.09
N MET A 85 -4.93 -3.19 -3.25
CA MET A 85 -5.24 -2.14 -4.22
C MET A 85 -4.77 -2.43 -5.64
N ASN A 86 -3.61 -1.91 -6.08
CA ASN A 86 -3.06 -2.09 -7.42
C ASN A 86 -2.25 -3.39 -7.61
N GLU A 87 -2.35 -4.35 -6.70
CA GLU A 87 -1.80 -5.69 -6.91
C GLU A 87 -2.57 -6.43 -8.01
N ILE A 88 -1.84 -7.16 -8.88
CA ILE A 88 -2.38 -7.82 -10.07
C ILE A 88 -3.47 -8.85 -9.78
N MET A 89 -3.48 -9.42 -8.57
CA MET A 89 -4.44 -10.41 -8.10
C MET A 89 -5.54 -9.82 -7.21
N THR A 90 -5.76 -8.51 -7.24
CA THR A 90 -7.02 -7.96 -6.70
C THR A 90 -8.17 -8.13 -7.69
N GLY A 91 -9.41 -8.06 -7.20
CA GLY A 91 -10.61 -8.36 -7.99
C GLY A 91 -10.95 -7.38 -9.12
N SER A 92 -10.13 -6.37 -9.37
CA SER A 92 -10.26 -5.45 -10.51
C SER A 92 -8.94 -4.78 -10.85
N VAL A 93 -8.77 -4.41 -12.12
CA VAL A 93 -7.56 -3.76 -12.63
C VAL A 93 -7.50 -2.29 -12.19
N ASP A 94 -6.33 -1.88 -11.69
CA ASP A 94 -5.97 -0.48 -11.44
C ASP A 94 -4.89 0.00 -12.42
N THR A 95 -4.68 1.30 -12.48
CA THR A 95 -3.54 1.87 -13.18
C THR A 95 -2.23 1.39 -12.56
N ARG A 96 -1.30 0.88 -13.37
CA ARG A 96 0.00 0.32 -12.95
C ARG A 96 -0.16 -0.88 -11.98
N SER A 97 -0.82 -1.94 -12.45
CA SER A 97 -0.88 -3.20 -11.71
C SER A 97 0.52 -3.79 -11.48
N VAL A 98 0.76 -4.31 -10.27
CA VAL A 98 2.06 -4.85 -9.85
C VAL A 98 1.99 -6.32 -9.46
N VAL A 99 3.03 -7.09 -9.77
CA VAL A 99 3.22 -8.44 -9.22
C VAL A 99 4.00 -8.33 -7.91
N SER A 100 3.29 -8.31 -6.78
CA SER A 100 3.92 -8.08 -5.48
C SER A 100 4.58 -9.35 -4.91
N LYS A 101 5.37 -9.15 -3.85
CA LYS A 101 5.91 -10.26 -3.05
C LYS A 101 4.81 -11.15 -2.46
N MET A 102 3.59 -10.64 -2.23
CA MET A 102 2.48 -11.41 -1.64
C MET A 102 2.00 -12.50 -2.60
N THR A 103 1.84 -12.18 -3.88
CA THR A 103 1.47 -13.17 -4.91
C THR A 103 2.58 -14.19 -5.14
N LEU A 104 3.85 -13.75 -5.20
CA LEU A 104 4.98 -14.67 -5.29
C LEU A 104 5.08 -15.60 -4.08
N ALA A 105 4.85 -15.07 -2.88
CA ALA A 105 4.87 -15.84 -1.64
C ALA A 105 3.78 -16.91 -1.58
N LEU A 106 2.57 -16.59 -2.04
CA LEU A 106 1.49 -17.57 -2.15
C LEU A 106 1.87 -18.71 -3.11
N LEU A 107 2.47 -18.37 -4.25
CA LEU A 107 2.93 -19.37 -5.21
C LEU A 107 4.09 -20.21 -4.63
N GLU A 108 5.04 -19.64 -3.91
CA GLU A 108 6.09 -20.43 -3.25
C GLU A 108 5.51 -21.34 -2.15
N ASP A 109 4.60 -20.82 -1.31
CA ASP A 109 3.96 -21.59 -0.25
C ASP A 109 3.03 -22.70 -0.77
N SER A 110 2.68 -22.68 -2.07
CA SER A 110 2.02 -23.82 -2.74
C SER A 110 2.88 -25.09 -2.72
N GLY A 111 4.20 -24.94 -2.60
CA GLY A 111 5.18 -26.02 -2.68
C GLY A 111 5.52 -26.47 -4.11
N TRP A 112 5.00 -25.78 -5.13
CA TRP A 112 5.21 -26.06 -6.55
C TRP A 112 6.32 -25.21 -7.18
N TYR A 113 6.57 -24.03 -6.62
CA TYR A 113 7.52 -23.06 -7.16
C TYR A 113 8.53 -22.63 -6.11
N GLN A 114 9.63 -22.06 -6.58
CA GLN A 114 10.56 -21.28 -5.78
C GLN A 114 10.51 -19.85 -6.30
N ALA A 115 10.12 -18.88 -5.46
CA ALA A 115 9.99 -17.50 -5.90
C ALA A 115 11.34 -16.78 -5.88
N ASN A 116 11.62 -16.02 -6.94
CA ASN A 116 12.68 -15.01 -6.91
C ASN A 116 12.08 -13.65 -6.53
N TYR A 117 12.12 -13.31 -5.24
CA TYR A 117 11.57 -12.05 -4.74
C TYR A 117 12.30 -10.79 -5.22
N SER A 118 13.48 -10.89 -5.84
CA SER A 118 14.15 -9.74 -6.46
C SER A 118 13.43 -9.24 -7.71
N MET A 119 12.59 -10.09 -8.30
CA MET A 119 11.77 -9.78 -9.48
C MET A 119 10.39 -9.23 -9.12
N ALA A 120 10.05 -9.17 -7.82
CA ALA A 120 8.79 -8.61 -7.38
C ALA A 120 8.76 -7.11 -7.65
N ASP A 121 7.65 -6.65 -8.21
CA ASP A 121 7.37 -5.23 -8.32
C ASP A 121 7.20 -4.59 -6.93
N HIS A 122 7.44 -3.29 -6.86
CA HIS A 122 7.21 -2.54 -5.64
C HIS A 122 5.72 -2.23 -5.47
N LEU A 123 5.11 -2.74 -4.40
CA LEU A 123 3.77 -2.32 -3.98
C LEU A 123 3.92 -1.19 -2.97
N ASP A 124 3.37 -0.01 -3.28
CA ASP A 124 3.39 1.15 -2.37
C ASP A 124 2.19 1.14 -1.40
N TRP A 125 1.05 0.60 -1.84
CA TRP A 125 -0.20 0.69 -1.08
C TRP A 125 -0.11 -0.04 0.26
N GLY A 126 -0.41 0.67 1.35
CA GLY A 126 -0.36 0.13 2.70
C GLY A 126 1.06 -0.05 3.26
N ARG A 127 2.10 0.27 2.48
CA ARG A 127 3.48 0.08 2.91
C ARG A 127 3.78 0.88 4.17
N ASN A 128 4.35 0.22 5.18
CA ASN A 128 4.69 0.80 6.49
C ASN A 128 3.54 1.50 7.23
N GLN A 129 2.27 1.18 6.94
CA GLN A 129 1.12 1.79 7.64
C GLN A 129 0.82 1.17 9.02
N GLY A 130 1.50 0.08 9.36
CA GLY A 130 1.36 -0.63 10.64
C GLY A 130 0.14 -1.54 10.71
N THR A 131 0.02 -2.24 11.84
CA THR A 131 -1.02 -3.26 12.08
C THR A 131 -2.45 -2.70 11.99
N ASP A 132 -2.65 -1.44 12.36
CA ASP A 132 -3.98 -0.81 12.33
C ASP A 132 -4.53 -0.64 10.92
N PHE A 133 -3.65 -0.47 9.91
CA PHE A 133 -4.08 -0.41 8.51
C PHE A 133 -4.83 -1.67 8.08
N ILE A 134 -4.36 -2.82 8.54
CA ILE A 134 -4.91 -4.12 8.16
C ILE A 134 -6.15 -4.44 8.97
N THR A 135 -6.03 -4.27 10.30
CA THR A 135 -7.01 -4.77 11.28
C THR A 135 -8.13 -3.79 11.62
N SER A 136 -7.98 -2.52 11.31
CA SER A 136 -9.01 -1.51 11.62
C SER A 136 -9.85 -1.16 10.39
N PRO A 137 -11.11 -0.73 10.59
CA PRO A 137 -11.91 -0.12 9.55
C PRO A 137 -11.20 1.05 8.87
N CYS A 138 -11.32 1.16 7.54
CA CYS A 138 -10.56 2.11 6.74
C CYS A 138 -10.91 3.58 6.98
N ASN A 139 -12.06 3.88 7.60
CA ASN A 139 -12.38 5.24 8.06
C ASN A 139 -11.49 5.72 9.23
N LEU A 140 -10.71 4.82 9.84
CA LEU A 140 -9.71 5.15 10.86
C LEU A 140 -8.30 5.31 10.27
N TRP A 141 -8.12 5.05 8.97
CA TRP A 141 -6.83 5.24 8.31
C TRP A 141 -6.46 6.73 8.27
N LYS A 142 -5.15 6.97 8.10
CA LYS A 142 -4.56 8.31 8.18
C LYS A 142 -4.04 8.75 6.82
N GLY A 143 -3.89 10.06 6.66
CA GLY A 143 -3.33 10.66 5.45
C GLY A 143 -4.14 10.34 4.20
N ALA A 144 -3.44 10.14 3.08
CA ALA A 144 -4.08 9.95 1.77
C ALA A 144 -4.76 8.58 1.55
N TYR A 145 -4.68 7.68 2.53
CA TYR A 145 -5.45 6.43 2.55
C TYR A 145 -6.91 6.63 2.94
N HIS A 146 -7.27 7.80 3.48
CA HIS A 146 -8.64 8.12 3.86
C HIS A 146 -9.04 9.55 3.44
N CYS A 147 -10.27 9.72 2.97
CA CYS A 147 -10.86 11.02 2.70
C CYS A 147 -12.37 11.03 3.02
N ASN A 148 -12.89 12.15 3.51
CA ASN A 148 -14.26 12.26 4.04
C ASN A 148 -15.14 13.30 3.31
N THR A 149 -14.55 14.07 2.39
CA THR A 149 -15.23 15.16 1.69
C THR A 149 -15.33 14.84 0.21
N THR A 150 -16.57 14.79 -0.30
CA THR A 150 -16.87 14.42 -1.68
C THR A 150 -16.17 15.36 -2.67
N ASN A 151 -15.48 14.80 -3.67
CA ASN A 151 -14.76 15.54 -4.72
C ASN A 151 -13.70 16.53 -4.19
N PHE A 152 -13.24 16.33 -2.95
CA PHE A 152 -12.13 17.10 -2.42
C PHE A 152 -10.84 16.74 -3.16
N SER A 153 -10.13 17.75 -3.65
CA SER A 153 -8.85 17.59 -4.33
C SER A 153 -7.75 17.28 -3.32
N GLY A 154 -6.84 16.38 -3.68
CA GLY A 154 -5.69 16.06 -2.84
C GLY A 154 -4.63 15.27 -3.60
N CYS A 155 -3.73 14.64 -2.85
CA CYS A 155 -2.67 13.82 -3.40
C CYS A 155 -2.95 12.35 -3.16
N THR A 156 -2.58 11.50 -4.13
CA THR A 156 -2.59 10.05 -3.92
C THR A 156 -1.63 9.63 -2.80
N TYR A 157 -1.84 8.43 -2.25
CA TYR A 157 -1.05 7.88 -1.13
C TYR A 157 0.47 7.85 -1.38
N ASN A 158 0.88 7.61 -2.63
CA ASN A 158 2.29 7.62 -3.05
C ASN A 158 2.75 8.98 -3.59
N ARG A 159 1.88 10.00 -3.56
CA ARG A 159 2.10 11.36 -4.05
C ARG A 159 2.52 11.42 -5.52
N GLU A 160 2.25 10.38 -6.31
CA GLU A 160 2.61 10.38 -7.72
C GLU A 160 1.62 11.14 -8.61
N ALA A 161 0.43 11.43 -8.09
CA ALA A 161 -0.60 12.15 -8.80
C ALA A 161 -1.41 13.07 -7.90
N GLU A 162 -1.91 14.13 -8.51
CA GLU A 162 -3.09 14.84 -8.04
C GLU A 162 -4.32 13.96 -8.23
N GLY A 163 -5.24 14.05 -7.28
CA GLY A 163 -6.42 13.20 -7.24
C GLY A 163 -7.58 13.85 -6.53
N TYR A 164 -8.63 13.07 -6.36
CA TYR A 164 -9.86 13.48 -5.70
C TYR A 164 -10.42 12.36 -4.83
N CYS A 165 -11.37 12.72 -3.98
CA CYS A 165 -12.08 11.78 -3.13
C CYS A 165 -13.43 11.35 -3.76
N PRO A 166 -13.55 10.18 -4.39
CA PRO A 166 -14.78 9.71 -5.03
C PRO A 166 -15.75 9.08 -4.02
N ILE A 167 -16.51 9.93 -3.33
CA ILE A 167 -17.57 9.47 -2.43
C ILE A 167 -18.90 9.51 -3.18
N VAL A 168 -19.62 8.39 -3.19
CA VAL A 168 -20.88 8.23 -3.92
C VAL A 168 -22.04 7.95 -2.97
N THR A 169 -23.25 8.20 -3.46
CA THR A 169 -24.50 7.86 -2.78
C THR A 169 -25.16 6.72 -3.55
N TYR A 170 -25.38 5.60 -2.87
CA TYR A 170 -26.03 4.41 -3.41
C TYR A 170 -27.56 4.52 -3.33
N SER A 171 -28.24 3.79 -4.22
CA SER A 171 -29.71 3.70 -4.22
C SER A 171 -30.27 2.95 -3.00
N GLY A 172 -29.44 2.10 -2.39
CA GLY A 172 -29.77 1.35 -1.18
C GLY A 172 -28.73 1.53 -0.10
N ASP A 173 -29.12 1.12 1.09
CA ASP A 173 -28.26 1.07 2.27
C ASP A 173 -27.05 0.14 2.05
N LEU A 174 -25.86 0.59 2.46
CA LEU A 174 -24.67 -0.25 2.52
C LEU A 174 -24.80 -1.29 3.65
N PRO A 175 -24.05 -2.41 3.59
CA PRO A 175 -23.93 -3.34 4.71
C PRO A 175 -23.46 -2.61 5.98
N LYS A 176 -23.93 -3.02 7.17
CA LYS A 176 -23.63 -2.33 8.43
C LYS A 176 -22.12 -2.14 8.66
N TRP A 177 -21.31 -3.13 8.29
CA TRP A 177 -19.84 -3.10 8.41
C TRP A 177 -19.14 -2.14 7.42
N ALA A 178 -19.82 -1.71 6.35
CA ALA A 178 -19.32 -0.78 5.33
C ALA A 178 -19.87 0.64 5.49
N ARG A 179 -20.61 0.94 6.57
CA ARG A 179 -21.20 2.26 6.83
C ARG A 179 -20.21 3.15 7.56
N TYR A 180 -19.41 3.89 6.80
CA TYR A 180 -18.40 4.81 7.34
C TYR A 180 -18.90 6.25 7.55
N PHE A 181 -20.07 6.57 7.00
CA PHE A 181 -20.69 7.89 7.03
C PHE A 181 -21.97 7.89 7.85
N PRO A 182 -22.42 9.06 8.35
CA PRO A 182 -23.72 9.18 9.02
C PRO A 182 -24.88 8.71 8.13
N GLN A 183 -24.78 8.92 6.81
CA GLN A 183 -25.74 8.41 5.84
C GLN A 183 -25.43 6.94 5.50
N ALA A 184 -26.39 6.06 5.72
CA ALA A 184 -26.23 4.61 5.54
C ALA A 184 -25.97 4.16 4.10
N ASN A 185 -26.28 5.00 3.11
CA ASN A 185 -26.09 4.73 1.68
C ASN A 185 -24.91 5.52 1.08
N LYS A 186 -23.98 6.03 1.89
CA LYS A 186 -22.83 6.81 1.43
C LYS A 186 -21.53 6.06 1.70
N GLY A 187 -20.64 6.01 0.71
CA GLY A 187 -19.36 5.31 0.79
C GLY A 187 -18.46 5.57 -0.42
N GLY A 188 -17.30 4.91 -0.46
CA GLY A 188 -16.41 4.90 -1.60
C GLY A 188 -17.00 4.19 -2.81
N GLN A 189 -16.47 4.49 -3.99
CA GLN A 189 -17.00 4.01 -5.28
C GLN A 189 -16.79 2.50 -5.51
N SER A 190 -15.77 1.90 -4.91
CA SER A 190 -15.43 0.48 -5.15
C SER A 190 -15.97 -0.42 -4.06
N SER A 191 -16.85 -1.34 -4.43
CA SER A 191 -17.35 -2.38 -3.51
C SER A 191 -16.28 -3.42 -3.15
N LEU A 192 -15.27 -3.62 -4.00
CA LEU A 192 -14.15 -4.53 -3.76
C LEU A 192 -13.15 -3.94 -2.77
N ALA A 193 -13.06 -2.61 -2.70
CA ALA A 193 -12.26 -1.94 -1.67
C ALA A 193 -13.09 -1.65 -0.42
N ASP A 194 -14.03 -2.52 -0.06
CA ASP A 194 -14.94 -2.40 1.09
C ASP A 194 -15.71 -1.07 1.18
N TYR A 195 -15.94 -0.36 0.08
CA TYR A 195 -16.50 1.00 0.09
C TYR A 195 -15.64 2.02 0.86
N CYS A 196 -14.35 1.74 1.04
CA CYS A 196 -13.40 2.67 1.63
C CYS A 196 -13.22 3.91 0.74
N THR A 197 -13.07 5.06 1.37
CA THR A 197 -12.88 6.35 0.70
C THR A 197 -11.43 6.78 0.79
N TYR A 198 -10.74 6.85 -0.34
CA TYR A 198 -9.33 7.22 -0.47
C TYR A 198 -9.14 8.13 -1.69
N PHE A 199 -7.99 8.80 -1.80
CA PHE A 199 -7.71 9.63 -2.97
C PHE A 199 -7.39 8.79 -4.20
N VAL A 200 -8.17 9.00 -5.26
CA VAL A 200 -7.97 8.39 -6.58
C VAL A 200 -7.35 9.41 -7.50
N ALA A 201 -6.34 9.00 -8.27
CA ALA A 201 -5.66 9.88 -9.24
C ALA A 201 -6.65 10.41 -10.29
N TYR A 202 -6.52 11.68 -10.66
CA TYR A 202 -7.10 12.15 -11.91
C TYR A 202 -6.41 11.46 -13.10
N SER A 203 -7.16 11.22 -14.18
CA SER A 203 -6.60 10.61 -15.41
C SER A 203 -5.44 11.40 -15.99
N ASP A 204 -5.43 12.72 -15.81
CA ASP A 204 -4.41 13.67 -16.25
C ASP A 204 -3.60 14.25 -15.07
N GLY A 205 -3.75 13.70 -13.86
CA GLY A 205 -3.19 14.23 -12.62
C GLY A 205 -1.76 13.80 -12.32
N SER A 206 -1.11 13.02 -13.19
CA SER A 206 0.23 12.49 -12.95
C SER A 206 1.24 13.62 -12.72
N CYS A 207 1.99 13.53 -11.62
CA CYS A 207 3.14 14.39 -11.37
C CYS A 207 4.43 13.83 -11.97
N THR A 208 4.48 12.51 -12.21
CA THR A 208 5.72 11.79 -12.56
C THR A 208 5.89 11.55 -14.06
N ASP A 209 4.80 11.34 -14.77
CA ASP A 209 4.76 11.08 -16.21
C ASP A 209 4.17 12.28 -16.94
N THR A 210 4.97 12.92 -17.79
CA THR A 210 4.57 14.10 -18.55
C THR A 210 3.76 13.79 -19.80
N ASN A 211 3.72 12.54 -20.27
CA ASN A 211 3.03 12.18 -21.51
C ASN A 211 1.51 12.17 -21.37
N SER A 212 1.03 11.80 -20.18
CA SER A 212 -0.39 11.66 -19.85
C SER A 212 -0.93 12.77 -18.95
N ALA A 213 -0.05 13.67 -18.47
CA ALA A 213 -0.42 14.69 -17.52
C ALA A 213 -0.87 16.02 -18.15
N ARG A 214 -1.75 16.72 -17.45
CA ARG A 214 -2.11 18.11 -17.74
C ARG A 214 -0.89 19.05 -17.63
N ALA A 215 -0.93 20.15 -18.36
CA ALA A 215 0.13 21.15 -18.34
C ALA A 215 0.28 21.78 -16.93
N PRO A 216 1.51 22.03 -16.44
CA PRO A 216 1.72 22.66 -15.15
C PRO A 216 1.28 24.11 -15.09
N ASP A 217 0.60 24.44 -13.99
CA ASP A 217 0.23 25.81 -13.68
C ASP A 217 1.42 26.59 -13.11
N ARG A 218 2.05 27.38 -13.98
CA ARG A 218 3.20 28.24 -13.64
C ARG A 218 2.84 29.36 -12.64
N MET A 219 1.57 29.71 -12.50
CA MET A 219 1.11 30.68 -11.51
C MET A 219 1.07 30.09 -10.12
N LEU A 220 0.98 28.75 -10.01
CA LEU A 220 1.06 28.00 -8.75
C LEU A 220 2.44 27.39 -8.50
N GLY A 221 3.39 27.65 -9.41
CA GLY A 221 4.77 27.16 -9.32
C GLY A 221 4.92 25.68 -9.62
N GLU A 222 3.96 25.05 -10.31
CA GLU A 222 3.98 23.62 -10.58
C GLU A 222 5.04 23.22 -11.60
N VAL A 223 5.57 22.00 -11.42
CA VAL A 223 6.45 21.30 -12.35
C VAL A 223 6.12 19.81 -12.34
N ARG A 224 6.12 19.18 -13.52
CA ARG A 224 5.94 17.74 -13.68
C ARG A 224 7.19 17.08 -14.25
N GLY A 225 7.44 15.84 -13.87
CA GLY A 225 8.60 15.05 -14.28
C GLY A 225 8.89 13.92 -13.28
N SER A 226 9.83 13.03 -13.60
CA SER A 226 10.11 11.83 -12.78
C SER A 226 10.37 12.12 -11.30
N ASN A 227 10.97 13.29 -11.01
CA ASN A 227 11.32 13.74 -9.68
C ASN A 227 10.28 14.70 -9.08
N SER A 228 9.08 14.79 -9.65
CA SER A 228 7.98 15.57 -9.09
C SER A 228 7.02 14.69 -8.28
N ARG A 229 6.45 15.27 -7.23
CA ARG A 229 5.43 14.64 -6.38
C ARG A 229 4.35 15.65 -6.02
N CYS A 230 3.16 15.13 -5.75
CA CYS A 230 2.01 15.91 -5.33
C CYS A 230 2.18 16.37 -3.87
N MET A 231 1.97 17.66 -3.64
CA MET A 231 2.00 18.28 -2.32
C MET A 231 0.82 19.22 -2.18
N ALA A 232 0.31 19.38 -0.95
CA ALA A 232 -0.67 20.41 -0.65
C ALA A 232 0.01 21.79 -0.76
N SER A 233 -0.68 22.74 -1.39
CA SER A 233 -0.12 24.04 -1.74
C SER A 233 -1.20 25.13 -1.83
N SER A 234 -0.91 26.23 -1.16
CA SER A 234 -1.61 27.51 -1.32
C SER A 234 -0.82 28.52 -2.13
N LEU A 235 0.29 28.09 -2.76
CA LEU A 235 1.17 28.99 -3.50
C LEU A 235 0.45 29.67 -4.67
N VAL A 236 0.61 30.99 -4.76
CA VAL A 236 0.17 31.81 -5.89
C VAL A 236 1.22 32.86 -6.17
N ARG A 237 1.68 32.98 -7.42
CA ARG A 237 2.70 33.96 -7.81
C ARG A 237 2.24 35.38 -7.46
N THR A 238 3.15 36.19 -6.90
CA THR A 238 2.86 37.57 -6.52
C THR A 238 2.31 38.36 -7.71
N GLY A 239 1.22 39.10 -7.49
CA GLY A 239 0.49 39.82 -8.55
C GLY A 239 -0.69 39.05 -9.14
N PHE A 240 -0.86 37.76 -8.80
CA PHE A 240 -2.00 36.94 -9.18
C PHE A 240 -2.85 36.59 -7.96
N VAL A 241 -4.13 36.33 -8.20
CA VAL A 241 -5.09 35.85 -7.20
C VAL A 241 -5.66 34.51 -7.62
N ARG A 242 -5.86 33.61 -6.66
CA ARG A 242 -6.51 32.33 -6.92
C ARG A 242 -8.03 32.54 -6.98
N GLY A 243 -8.67 32.11 -8.06
CA GLY A 243 -10.12 32.21 -8.20
C GLY A 243 -10.91 31.29 -7.25
N SER A 244 -10.28 30.24 -6.71
CA SER A 244 -10.85 29.34 -5.70
C SER A 244 -10.01 29.33 -4.43
N ILE A 245 -10.68 29.37 -3.27
CA ILE A 245 -10.10 29.52 -1.93
C ILE A 245 -9.75 28.16 -1.30
N THR A 246 -10.16 27.05 -1.90
CA THR A 246 -9.81 25.71 -1.39
C THR A 246 -8.30 25.55 -1.45
N GLN A 247 -7.67 25.20 -0.31
CA GLN A 247 -6.26 24.77 -0.27
C GLN A 247 -6.06 23.77 -1.42
N GLY A 248 -5.17 24.13 -2.34
CA GLY A 248 -4.93 23.31 -3.50
C GLY A 248 -3.89 22.25 -3.21
N ASN A 249 -3.66 21.42 -4.20
CA ASN A 249 -2.48 20.59 -4.33
C ASN A 249 -1.85 20.90 -5.70
N GLY A 250 -0.61 20.49 -5.87
CA GLY A 250 0.10 20.64 -7.13
C GLY A 250 1.33 19.74 -7.17
N CYS A 251 1.91 19.64 -8.36
CA CYS A 251 3.12 18.85 -8.59
C CYS A 251 4.37 19.72 -8.40
N TYR A 252 5.28 19.29 -7.54
CA TYR A 252 6.52 20.00 -7.23
C TYR A 252 7.71 19.05 -7.28
N GLN A 253 8.86 19.54 -7.76
CA GLN A 253 10.09 18.74 -7.77
C GLN A 253 10.58 18.51 -6.35
N HIS A 254 11.17 17.34 -6.13
CA HIS A 254 11.84 17.00 -4.88
C HIS A 254 13.18 16.32 -5.14
N ARG A 255 14.04 16.36 -4.13
CA ARG A 255 15.29 15.58 -4.06
C ARG A 255 15.63 15.24 -2.62
N CYS A 256 16.37 14.15 -2.44
CA CYS A 256 16.85 13.69 -1.15
C CYS A 256 18.36 13.88 -1.10
N VAL A 257 18.85 14.83 -0.31
CA VAL A 257 20.27 15.20 -0.23
C VAL A 257 20.68 15.23 1.24
N ASN A 258 21.74 14.49 1.61
CA ASN A 258 22.29 14.48 2.97
C ASN A 258 21.25 14.26 4.09
N ASN A 259 20.36 13.27 3.93
CA ASN A 259 19.22 13.00 4.83
C ASN A 259 18.24 14.17 4.99
N SER A 260 18.21 15.11 4.05
CA SER A 260 17.21 16.17 3.97
C SER A 260 16.36 16.00 2.72
N LEU A 261 15.05 16.19 2.88
CA LEU A 261 14.12 16.33 1.77
C LEU A 261 14.15 17.79 1.34
N GLU A 262 14.44 18.06 0.08
CA GLU A 262 14.34 19.39 -0.51
C GLU A 262 13.30 19.42 -1.61
N VAL A 263 12.58 20.53 -1.71
CA VAL A 263 11.55 20.75 -2.74
C VAL A 263 11.82 22.05 -3.48
N ALA A 264 11.43 22.10 -4.76
CA ALA A 264 11.69 23.24 -5.62
C ALA A 264 10.42 23.91 -6.13
N VAL A 265 10.45 25.25 -6.12
CA VAL A 265 9.46 26.12 -6.76
C VAL A 265 10.23 27.17 -7.56
N ASP A 266 9.90 27.31 -8.85
CA ASP A 266 10.53 28.29 -9.76
C ASP A 266 12.07 28.22 -9.78
N GLY A 267 12.61 26.99 -9.71
CA GLY A 267 14.06 26.73 -9.69
C GLY A 267 14.76 26.96 -8.35
N ILE A 268 14.04 27.45 -7.33
CA ILE A 268 14.58 27.68 -5.99
C ILE A 268 14.33 26.45 -5.13
N TRP A 269 15.40 25.86 -4.59
CA TRP A 269 15.35 24.72 -3.69
C TRP A 269 15.27 25.16 -2.23
N LYS A 270 14.40 24.52 -1.44
CA LYS A 270 14.34 24.69 0.01
C LYS A 270 14.28 23.34 0.71
N ALA A 271 14.97 23.23 1.84
CA ALA A 271 14.86 22.10 2.73
C ALA A 271 13.50 22.09 3.44
N CYS A 272 12.89 20.92 3.49
CA CYS A 272 11.68 20.65 4.26
C CYS A 272 12.04 20.36 5.72
N PRO A 273 11.19 20.75 6.68
CA PRO A 273 11.27 20.22 8.04
C PRO A 273 11.19 18.69 8.03
N GLU A 274 11.91 18.02 8.93
CA GLU A 274 11.98 16.55 8.97
C GLU A 274 10.60 15.89 9.15
N ALA A 275 9.77 16.45 10.03
CA ALA A 275 8.39 16.02 10.27
C ALA A 275 7.38 16.50 9.21
N GLY A 276 7.84 17.21 8.17
CA GLY A 276 6.98 17.92 7.23
C GLY A 276 6.46 19.25 7.77
N GLY A 277 5.71 19.98 6.94
CA GLY A 277 5.12 21.27 7.32
C GLY A 277 5.29 22.37 6.28
N PRO A 278 4.85 23.59 6.61
CA PRO A 278 4.79 24.68 5.64
C PRO A 278 6.16 25.25 5.30
N VAL A 279 6.37 25.54 4.02
CA VAL A 279 7.54 26.24 3.48
C VAL A 279 7.06 27.31 2.49
N GLN A 280 7.53 28.54 2.68
CA GLN A 280 7.23 29.67 1.79
C GLN A 280 8.29 29.82 0.72
N PHE A 281 7.96 30.40 -0.43
CA PHE A 281 8.90 30.66 -1.53
C PHE A 281 8.87 32.13 -1.95
N PRO A 282 10.03 32.74 -2.27
CA PRO A 282 10.06 34.14 -2.71
C PRO A 282 9.34 34.29 -4.06
N GLY A 283 8.60 35.40 -4.23
CA GLY A 283 7.79 35.64 -5.42
C GLY A 283 6.45 34.90 -5.45
N PHE A 284 6.09 34.22 -4.36
CA PHE A 284 4.80 33.56 -4.17
C PHE A 284 4.17 33.98 -2.83
N ASN A 285 2.86 34.16 -2.83
CA ASN A 285 2.03 34.23 -1.63
C ASN A 285 1.60 32.82 -1.21
N GLY A 286 1.37 32.60 0.07
CA GLY A 286 0.99 31.29 0.61
C GLY A 286 2.18 30.40 0.91
N GLU A 287 1.92 29.10 1.00
CA GLU A 287 2.87 28.08 1.43
C GLU A 287 2.68 26.76 0.69
N LEU A 288 3.80 26.04 0.53
CA LEU A 288 3.85 24.64 0.13
C LEU A 288 3.95 23.79 1.39
N ILE A 289 3.13 22.75 1.52
CA ILE A 289 3.19 21.84 2.65
C ILE A 289 4.09 20.66 2.27
N CYS A 290 5.31 20.66 2.81
CA CYS A 290 6.24 19.55 2.67
C CYS A 290 5.70 18.29 3.35
N PRO A 291 5.85 17.11 2.72
CA PRO A 291 5.67 15.85 3.41
C PRO A 291 6.79 15.61 4.43
N ALA A 292 6.59 14.66 5.33
CA ALA A 292 7.67 14.20 6.18
C ALA A 292 8.78 13.53 5.35
N TYR A 293 10.02 13.62 5.83
CA TYR A 293 11.19 13.09 5.12
C TYR A 293 11.00 11.62 4.70
N ASN A 294 10.43 10.80 5.58
CA ASN A 294 10.25 9.38 5.36
C ASN A 294 9.21 9.03 4.27
N GLU A 295 8.31 9.94 3.91
CA GLU A 295 7.32 9.69 2.86
C GLU A 295 7.93 9.66 1.46
N LEU A 296 9.02 10.41 1.22
CA LEU A 296 9.66 10.51 -0.11
C LEU A 296 11.12 10.04 -0.14
N CYS A 297 11.85 10.11 0.97
CA CYS A 297 13.30 9.87 0.99
C CYS A 297 13.72 8.61 1.75
N SER A 298 12.83 7.99 2.54
CA SER A 298 13.16 6.76 3.24
C SER A 298 12.66 5.53 2.49
N ASN A 299 13.59 4.77 1.94
CA ASN A 299 13.34 3.36 1.59
C ASN A 299 13.32 2.43 2.80
N ARG A 300 13.73 2.94 3.98
CA ARG A 300 13.81 2.19 5.23
C ARG A 300 12.46 2.25 5.96
N PRO A 301 11.94 1.10 6.44
CA PRO A 301 10.78 1.10 7.31
C PRO A 301 11.08 2.01 8.51
N VAL A 302 10.11 2.85 8.87
CA VAL A 302 10.12 3.59 10.15
C VAL A 302 10.56 2.62 11.23
N SER A 303 11.46 3.04 12.12
CA SER A 303 11.99 2.21 13.21
C SER A 303 10.85 1.81 14.15
N VAL A 304 10.09 0.79 13.76
CA VAL A 304 9.14 0.11 14.63
C VAL A 304 10.00 -0.61 15.64
N SER A 305 9.77 -0.39 16.93
CA SER A 305 10.49 -0.98 18.06
C SER A 305 10.41 -2.52 18.14
N GLU A 306 9.90 -3.18 17.10
CA GLU A 306 9.57 -4.59 17.01
C GLU A 306 10.19 -5.27 15.77
N GLN A 307 11.14 -4.61 15.09
CA GLN A 307 11.87 -5.23 13.98
C GLN A 307 12.82 -6.32 14.49
N CYS A 308 12.74 -7.50 13.89
CA CYS A 308 13.63 -8.60 14.20
C CYS A 308 15.03 -8.41 13.60
N ALA A 309 16.04 -8.98 14.26
CA ALA A 309 17.41 -8.99 13.75
C ALA A 309 17.46 -9.51 12.31
N ASN A 310 18.10 -8.73 11.42
CA ASN A 310 18.26 -9.05 10.00
C ASN A 310 16.95 -9.44 9.28
N SER A 311 15.78 -8.98 9.76
CA SER A 311 14.47 -9.41 9.22
C SER A 311 14.31 -10.94 9.17
N CYS A 312 14.84 -11.64 10.18
CA CYS A 312 14.88 -13.10 10.24
C CYS A 312 15.48 -13.76 8.98
N ASN A 313 16.36 -13.04 8.27
CA ASN A 313 16.93 -13.42 6.98
C ASN A 313 15.88 -13.84 5.93
N LEU A 314 14.62 -13.41 6.09
CA LEU A 314 13.46 -13.88 5.33
C LEU A 314 13.25 -15.41 5.36
N ASN A 315 13.89 -16.08 6.32
CA ASN A 315 13.82 -17.52 6.60
C ASN A 315 13.00 -17.82 7.85
N GLY A 316 12.19 -16.87 8.29
CA GLY A 316 11.33 -16.98 9.45
C GLY A 316 10.36 -15.81 9.53
N ASP A 317 9.30 -15.99 10.31
CA ASP A 317 8.34 -14.93 10.59
C ASP A 317 8.83 -14.05 11.75
N CYS A 318 8.65 -12.74 11.64
CA CYS A 318 9.00 -11.78 12.68
C CYS A 318 7.75 -11.38 13.46
N VAL A 319 7.72 -11.74 14.74
CA VAL A 319 6.57 -11.47 15.62
C VAL A 319 7.05 -10.87 16.93
N ASN A 320 6.58 -9.67 17.26
CA ASN A 320 6.92 -8.92 18.47
C ASN A 320 8.45 -8.87 18.73
N GLY A 321 9.24 -8.63 17.68
CA GLY A 321 10.71 -8.56 17.76
C GLY A 321 11.43 -9.92 17.84
N LYS A 322 10.72 -11.05 17.78
CA LYS A 322 11.28 -12.41 17.82
C LYS A 322 11.13 -13.13 16.49
N CYS A 323 12.19 -13.81 16.05
CA CYS A 323 12.15 -14.66 14.87
C CYS A 323 11.59 -16.06 15.16
N HIS A 324 10.61 -16.46 14.36
CA HIS A 324 10.04 -17.80 14.30
C HIS A 324 10.48 -18.47 13.00
N CYS A 325 11.60 -19.18 13.05
CA CYS A 325 12.25 -19.73 11.86
C CYS A 325 11.40 -20.78 11.15
N PHE A 326 11.44 -20.75 9.81
CA PHE A 326 10.86 -21.80 8.99
C PHE A 326 11.62 -23.10 9.14
N LEU A 327 10.99 -24.22 8.74
CA LEU A 327 11.57 -25.54 8.86
C LEU A 327 12.94 -25.60 8.16
N GLY A 328 13.95 -26.13 8.88
CA GLY A 328 15.32 -26.25 8.38
C GLY A 328 16.19 -25.03 8.68
N PHE A 329 15.63 -23.95 9.23
CA PHE A 329 16.36 -22.77 9.68
C PHE A 329 16.30 -22.61 11.20
N HIS A 330 17.34 -22.03 11.77
CA HIS A 330 17.46 -21.81 13.21
C HIS A 330 18.43 -20.66 13.54
N GLY A 331 18.57 -20.37 14.84
CA GLY A 331 19.35 -19.24 15.33
C GLY A 331 18.47 -18.02 15.64
N HIS A 332 19.08 -16.99 16.22
CA HIS A 332 18.38 -15.78 16.66
C HIS A 332 17.70 -15.03 15.51
N ASP A 333 18.28 -15.09 14.31
CA ASP A 333 17.81 -14.41 13.10
C ASP A 333 17.52 -15.37 11.93
N CYS A 334 17.42 -16.68 12.19
CA CYS A 334 17.18 -17.70 11.16
C CYS A 334 18.24 -17.78 10.04
N SER A 335 19.46 -17.30 10.30
CA SER A 335 20.59 -17.37 9.34
C SER A 335 21.20 -18.77 9.18
N LYS A 336 21.02 -19.66 10.17
CA LYS A 336 21.63 -20.98 10.17
C LYS A 336 20.66 -22.01 9.58
N SER A 337 21.16 -22.88 8.71
CA SER A 337 20.37 -23.96 8.09
C SER A 337 20.94 -25.34 8.42
N GLU A 338 20.10 -26.31 8.75
CA GLU A 338 20.51 -27.71 9.00
C GLU A 338 20.61 -28.55 7.70
N LEU A 339 20.23 -27.98 6.55
CA LEU A 339 20.31 -28.67 5.26
C LEU A 339 21.73 -28.60 4.69
N SER A 340 22.45 -29.72 4.77
CA SER A 340 23.58 -29.99 3.88
C SER A 340 23.08 -30.00 2.43
N ARG A 341 23.72 -29.18 1.58
CA ARG A 341 23.45 -28.98 0.15
C ARG A 341 22.81 -30.19 -0.56
N ILE A 342 21.50 -30.13 -0.82
CA ILE A 342 20.90 -30.86 -1.93
C ILE A 342 20.69 -29.82 -3.03
N HIS A 343 21.49 -29.92 -4.10
CA HIS A 343 21.32 -29.13 -5.32
C HIS A 343 19.94 -29.37 -5.91
N LEU A 344 19.03 -28.41 -5.76
CA LEU A 344 17.82 -28.31 -6.58
C LEU A 344 18.15 -27.37 -7.74
N TYR A 345 18.08 -27.89 -8.96
CA TYR A 345 18.29 -27.14 -10.18
C TYR A 345 17.24 -26.04 -10.31
N SER A 346 17.69 -24.79 -10.47
CA SER A 346 16.86 -23.65 -10.86
C SER A 346 16.45 -23.79 -12.32
N ILE A 347 15.17 -23.65 -12.62
CA ILE A 347 14.69 -23.39 -13.98
C ILE A 347 14.33 -21.90 -14.05
N ILE A 348 14.84 -21.26 -15.10
CA ILE A 348 14.89 -19.82 -15.38
C ILE A 348 13.50 -19.18 -15.37
#